data_AF-A0ABD3ZZH2-F1
#
_entry.id   AF-A0ABD3ZZH2-F1
#
_cell.length_a   1.000
_cell.length_b   1.000
_cell.length_c   1.000
_cell.angle_alpha   90.00
_cell.angle_beta   90.00
_cell.angle_gamma   90.00
#
_symmetry.space_group_name_H-M   'P 1'
#
loop_
_entity.id
_entity.type
_entity.pdbx_description
1 polymer ?
#
loop_
_entity_poly.entity_id
_entity_poly.type
_entity_poly.pdbx_seq_one_letter_code
_entity_poly.pdbx_strand_id
1 'polypeptide(L)'
;MCILEEIGFTPEQYMDLHSMGMRDFEIAKNELDVSLETLLLWKVKHGVGKKTKRPIHYFTVDEYKERREKGMHEREIAREFGFSNEYDYYAYKDSIGIPKQKQVIERTPELIAQIEKYHKQGLKQKEIAEKLDVKMCAATVGNIMREFGIKEKQAYRIERTPELIGKIKSYLDLGMTTRQIAKNLKFSQGLVSIIIREEGLR
;
A
#
# COMPACT_ATOMS: atom_id res chain seq x y z
N MET A 1 22.24 12.05 33.58
CA MET A 1 22.64 13.42 33.19
C MET A 1 23.08 13.34 31.73
N CYS A 2 22.68 14.28 30.87
CA CYS A 2 23.03 14.21 29.44
C CYS A 2 24.39 14.88 29.21
N ILE A 3 25.33 14.24 28.52
CA ILE A 3 26.68 14.80 28.25
C ILE A 3 26.62 16.17 27.57
N LEU A 4 25.58 16.43 26.78
CA LEU A 4 25.33 17.71 26.12
C LEU A 4 24.95 18.84 27.10
N GLU A 5 24.40 18.51 28.26
CA GLU A 5 24.12 19.46 29.35
C GLU A 5 25.39 19.77 30.14
N GLU A 6 26.31 18.80 30.27
CA GLU A 6 27.58 18.96 30.97
C GLU A 6 28.55 19.87 30.21
N ILE A 7 28.55 19.80 28.87
CA ILE A 7 29.34 20.71 28.01
C ILE A 7 28.66 22.06 27.76
N GLY A 8 27.46 22.29 28.32
CA GLY A 8 26.72 23.54 28.17
C GLY A 8 26.19 23.79 26.75
N PHE A 9 25.92 22.74 25.97
CA PHE A 9 25.41 22.87 24.61
C PHE A 9 23.97 23.39 24.61
N THR A 10 23.67 24.44 23.82
CA THR A 10 22.39 25.16 23.85
C THR A 10 21.58 25.01 22.54
N PRO A 11 20.24 25.20 22.60
CA PRO A 11 19.37 25.25 21.42
C PRO A 11 19.85 26.22 20.33
N GLU A 12 20.36 27.39 20.74
CA GLU A 12 20.87 28.42 19.83
C GLU A 12 22.10 27.91 19.06
N GLN A 13 23.06 27.29 19.76
CA GLN A 13 24.25 26.70 19.13
C GLN A 13 23.88 25.61 18.13
N TYR A 14 22.88 24.77 18.46
CA TYR A 14 22.37 23.78 17.52
C TYR A 14 21.74 24.44 16.27
N MET A 15 20.96 25.51 16.44
CA MET A 15 20.33 26.21 15.32
C MET A 15 21.36 26.89 14.42
N ASP A 16 22.42 27.45 15.00
CA ASP A 16 23.51 28.08 14.24
C ASP A 16 24.22 27.05 13.35
N LEU A 17 24.62 25.90 13.91
CA LEU A 17 25.25 24.81 13.15
C LEU A 17 24.33 24.28 12.04
N HIS A 18 23.04 24.15 12.32
CA HIS A 18 22.06 23.72 11.33
C HIS A 18 21.84 24.79 10.24
N SER A 19 21.89 26.08 10.58
CA SER A 19 21.79 27.18 9.61
C SER A 19 22.98 27.25 8.66
N MET A 20 24.15 26.77 9.10
CA MET A 20 25.35 26.57 8.28
C MET A 20 25.25 25.35 7.34
N GLY A 21 24.12 24.63 7.35
CA GLY A 21 23.86 23.49 6.47
C GLY A 21 24.37 22.15 7.00
N MET A 22 24.85 22.09 8.25
CA MET A 22 25.27 20.82 8.86
C MET A 22 24.07 19.94 9.19
N ARG A 23 24.18 18.64 8.87
CA ARG A 23 23.17 17.64 9.21
C ARG A 23 23.38 17.13 10.62
N ASP A 24 22.33 16.61 11.26
CA ASP A 24 22.39 16.07 12.63
C ASP A 24 23.53 15.08 12.86
N PHE A 25 23.84 14.23 11.87
CA PHE A 25 24.96 13.29 11.97
C PHE A 25 26.33 13.99 11.98
N GLU A 26 26.49 15.07 11.21
CA GLU A 26 27.72 15.86 11.15
C GLU A 26 27.90 16.65 12.44
N ILE A 27 26.83 17.24 12.97
CA ILE A 27 26.83 17.94 14.26
C ILE A 27 27.20 16.97 15.39
N ALA A 28 26.54 15.80 15.46
CA ALA A 28 26.81 14.82 16.50
C ALA A 28 28.25 14.31 16.47
N LYS A 29 28.76 13.98 15.28
CA LYS A 29 30.07 13.34 15.12
C LYS A 29 31.23 14.34 15.13
N ASN A 30 31.10 15.46 14.43
CA ASN A 30 32.23 16.34 14.15
C ASN A 30 32.31 17.51 15.14
N GLU A 31 31.18 18.00 15.64
CA GLU A 31 31.15 19.17 16.53
C GLU A 31 31.03 18.78 18.00
N LEU A 32 30.33 17.68 18.30
CA LEU A 32 29.96 17.31 19.67
C LEU A 32 30.61 16.03 20.19
N ASP A 33 31.19 15.21 19.30
CA ASP A 33 31.73 13.88 19.60
C ASP A 33 30.78 13.00 20.44
N VAL A 34 29.50 13.00 20.06
CA VAL A 34 28.45 12.20 20.69
C VAL A 34 27.77 11.28 19.68
N SER A 35 27.06 10.28 20.20
CA SER A 35 26.18 9.48 19.35
C SER A 35 25.05 10.34 18.78
N LEU A 36 24.61 10.03 17.55
CA LEU A 36 23.46 10.67 16.94
C LEU A 36 22.20 10.56 17.82
N GLU A 37 22.02 9.42 18.50
CA GLU A 37 20.90 9.19 19.41
C GLU A 37 20.91 10.16 20.60
N THR A 38 22.09 10.42 21.18
CA THR A 38 22.28 11.41 22.25
C THR A 38 21.84 12.81 21.80
N LEU A 39 22.26 13.23 20.60
CA LEU A 39 21.83 14.52 20.03
C LEU A 39 20.32 14.56 19.77
N LEU A 40 19.73 13.49 19.22
CA LEU A 40 18.29 13.44 18.94
C LEU A 40 17.44 13.52 20.22
N LEU A 41 17.83 12.80 21.28
CA LEU A 41 17.16 12.88 22.58
C LEU A 41 17.27 14.27 23.21
N TRP A 42 18.46 14.89 23.13
CA TRP A 42 18.65 16.25 23.60
C TRP A 42 17.79 17.26 22.82
N LYS A 43 17.71 17.12 21.49
CA LYS A 43 16.87 17.96 20.62
C LYS A 43 15.39 17.88 21.02
N VAL A 44 14.90 16.68 21.34
CA VAL A 44 13.52 16.47 21.81
C VAL A 44 13.30 17.11 23.17
N LYS A 45 14.24 16.93 24.11
CA LYS A 45 14.18 17.53 25.46
C LYS A 45 14.15 19.06 25.42
N HIS A 46 14.87 19.68 24.48
CA HIS A 46 15.01 21.12 24.36
C HIS A 46 14.12 21.75 23.27
N GLY A 47 13.16 21.00 22.72
CA GLY A 47 12.14 21.54 21.82
C GLY A 47 12.60 21.91 20.39
N VAL A 48 13.85 21.62 20.03
CA VAL A 48 14.41 21.84 18.67
C VAL A 48 14.33 20.60 17.77
N GLY A 49 13.98 19.46 18.33
CA GLY A 49 13.72 18.22 17.61
C GLY A 49 12.28 18.13 17.12
N LYS A 50 12.07 17.34 16.05
CA LYS A 50 10.71 16.87 15.74
C LYS A 50 10.18 16.12 16.97
N LYS A 51 8.95 16.42 17.40
CA LYS A 51 8.27 15.69 18.47
C LYS A 51 8.43 14.19 18.17
N THR A 52 8.96 13.43 19.13
CA THR A 52 9.03 11.98 19.04
C THR A 52 7.64 11.44 18.69
N LYS A 53 7.60 10.37 17.89
CA LYS A 53 6.34 9.67 17.62
C LYS A 53 5.66 9.45 18.96
N ARG A 54 4.39 9.85 19.09
CA ARG A 54 3.61 9.56 20.31
C ARG A 54 3.74 8.05 20.57
N PRO A 55 3.99 7.63 21.82
CA PRO A 55 4.04 6.22 22.13
C PRO A 55 2.72 5.57 21.66
N ILE A 56 2.83 4.42 21.01
CA ILE A 56 1.65 3.66 20.60
C ILE A 56 0.95 3.19 21.86
N HIS A 57 -0.32 3.55 22.00
CA HIS A 57 -1.19 3.03 23.04
C HIS A 57 -2.17 2.06 22.39
N TYR A 58 -2.08 0.78 22.74
CA TYR A 58 -2.93 -0.25 22.16
C TYR A 58 -4.34 -0.16 22.77
N PHE A 59 -5.36 -0.05 21.93
CA PHE A 59 -6.76 0.09 22.33
C PHE A 59 -7.48 -1.26 22.43
N THR A 60 -8.39 -1.36 23.38
CA THR A 60 -9.34 -2.49 23.48
C THR A 60 -10.46 -2.38 22.45
N VAL A 61 -11.20 -3.48 22.28
CA VAL A 61 -12.37 -3.52 21.39
C VAL A 61 -13.44 -2.51 21.81
N ASP A 62 -13.64 -2.32 23.12
CA ASP A 62 -14.66 -1.40 23.63
C ASP A 62 -14.26 0.06 23.44
N GLU A 63 -12.98 0.40 23.67
CA GLU A 63 -12.45 1.72 23.35
C GLU A 63 -12.61 2.07 21.87
N TYR A 64 -12.32 1.11 20.98
CA TYR A 64 -12.54 1.30 19.55
C TYR A 64 -14.01 1.56 19.22
N LYS A 65 -14.93 0.75 19.77
CA LYS A 65 -16.38 0.92 19.55
C LYS A 65 -16.86 2.29 20.02
N GLU A 66 -16.42 2.74 21.19
CA GLU A 66 -16.76 4.05 21.73
C GLU A 66 -16.33 5.20 20.78
N ARG A 67 -15.11 5.15 20.22
CA ARG A 67 -14.67 6.15 19.22
C ARG A 67 -15.52 6.09 17.95
N ARG A 68 -15.89 4.89 17.51
CA ARG A 68 -16.75 4.70 16.32
C ARG A 68 -18.17 5.22 16.54
N GLU A 69 -18.73 5.04 17.73
CA GLU A 69 -20.03 5.60 18.12
C GLU A 69 -19.99 7.13 18.19
N LYS A 70 -18.85 7.71 18.61
CA LYS A 70 -18.57 9.15 18.52
C LYS A 70 -18.33 9.66 17.09
N GLY A 71 -18.43 8.80 16.08
CA GLY A 71 -18.29 9.17 14.67
C GLY A 71 -16.85 9.32 14.17
N MET A 72 -15.85 8.93 14.96
CA MET A 72 -14.45 9.07 14.56
C MET A 72 -14.10 8.13 13.41
N HIS A 73 -13.32 8.64 12.46
CA HIS A 73 -12.79 7.87 11.35
C HIS A 73 -11.54 7.08 11.77
N GLU A 74 -11.27 5.97 11.08
CA GLU A 74 -10.13 5.07 11.32
C GLU A 74 -8.79 5.81 11.48
N ARG A 75 -8.56 6.84 10.65
CA ARG A 75 -7.34 7.66 10.71
C ARG A 75 -7.24 8.51 11.96
N GLU A 76 -8.37 8.97 12.48
CA GLU A 76 -8.42 9.79 13.69
C GLU A 76 -8.16 8.91 14.90
N ILE A 77 -8.79 7.73 14.94
CA ILE A 77 -8.54 6.70 15.95
C ILE A 77 -7.07 6.29 15.94
N ALA A 78 -6.50 5.96 14.77
CA ALA A 78 -5.10 5.59 14.65
C ALA A 78 -4.16 6.67 15.22
N ARG A 79 -4.42 7.95 14.91
CA ARG A 79 -3.62 9.08 15.43
C ARG A 79 -3.79 9.29 16.93
N GLU A 80 -5.00 9.13 17.45
CA GLU A 80 -5.29 9.24 18.88
C GLU A 80 -4.44 8.24 19.68
N PHE A 81 -4.37 7.01 19.19
CA PHE A 81 -3.62 5.90 19.78
C PHE A 81 -2.14 5.85 19.36
N GLY A 82 -1.63 6.88 18.70
CA GLY A 82 -0.20 7.02 18.40
C GLY A 82 0.31 6.18 17.22
N PHE A 83 -0.56 5.52 16.46
CA PHE A 83 -0.17 4.78 15.27
C PHE A 83 0.29 5.73 14.16
N SER A 84 1.58 5.65 13.82
CA SER A 84 2.18 6.46 12.74
C SER A 84 1.98 5.86 11.35
N ASN A 85 1.61 4.58 11.26
CA ASN A 85 1.47 3.81 10.03
C ASN A 85 0.12 3.10 10.01
N GLU A 86 -0.62 3.22 8.90
CA GLU A 86 -1.92 2.56 8.72
C GLU A 86 -1.78 1.02 8.77
N TYR A 87 -0.66 0.47 8.28
CA TYR A 87 -0.44 -0.99 8.29
C TYR A 87 -0.43 -1.55 9.72
N ASP A 88 0.35 -0.96 10.62
CA ASP A 88 0.49 -1.43 12.00
C ASP A 88 -0.85 -1.29 12.75
N TYR A 89 -1.59 -0.21 12.48
CA TYR A 89 -2.93 0.00 13.01
C TYR A 89 -3.91 -1.08 12.56
N TYR A 90 -3.99 -1.36 11.26
CA TYR A 90 -4.91 -2.38 10.74
C TYR A 90 -4.50 -3.80 11.14
N ALA A 91 -3.20 -4.09 11.22
CA ALA A 91 -2.69 -5.38 11.68
C ALA A 91 -3.06 -5.61 13.16
N TYR A 92 -2.88 -4.60 14.00
CA TYR A 92 -3.31 -4.66 15.40
C TYR A 92 -4.82 -4.82 15.51
N LYS A 93 -5.59 -4.03 14.77
CA LYS A 93 -7.06 -4.09 14.75
C LYS A 93 -7.57 -5.48 14.36
N ASP A 94 -6.98 -6.08 13.33
CA ASP A 94 -7.28 -7.45 12.90
C ASP A 94 -6.91 -8.46 14.03
N SER A 95 -5.80 -8.25 14.76
CA SER A 95 -5.34 -9.14 15.85
C SER A 95 -6.27 -9.17 17.06
N ILE A 96 -6.98 -8.08 17.35
CA ILE A 96 -7.97 -8.01 18.44
C ILE A 96 -9.40 -8.34 17.97
N GLY A 97 -9.54 -8.90 16.77
CA GLY A 97 -10.81 -9.41 16.24
C GLY A 97 -11.76 -8.33 15.73
N ILE A 98 -11.27 -7.12 15.44
CA ILE A 98 -12.08 -6.05 14.86
C ILE A 98 -11.94 -6.11 13.33
N PRO A 99 -12.98 -6.57 12.60
CA PRO A 99 -12.87 -6.76 11.16
C PRO A 99 -12.76 -5.42 10.44
N LYS A 100 -12.10 -5.44 9.27
CA LYS A 100 -12.15 -4.32 8.32
C LYS A 100 -13.60 -4.08 7.93
N GLN A 101 -14.05 -2.83 8.07
CA GLN A 101 -15.33 -2.41 7.53
C GLN A 101 -15.30 -2.55 6.01
N LYS A 102 -15.91 -3.61 5.50
CA LYS A 102 -16.21 -3.73 4.08
C LYS A 102 -17.46 -2.91 3.84
N GLN A 103 -17.38 -1.93 2.93
CA GLN A 103 -18.59 -1.34 2.39
C GLN A 103 -19.31 -2.45 1.61
N VAL A 104 -20.39 -2.98 2.19
CA VAL A 104 -21.25 -3.94 1.50
C VAL A 104 -22.16 -3.11 0.60
N ILE A 105 -21.93 -3.19 -0.71
CA ILE A 105 -22.83 -2.61 -1.69
C ILE A 105 -23.86 -3.68 -2.02
N GLU A 106 -25.12 -3.39 -1.72
CA GLU A 106 -26.23 -4.25 -2.10
C GLU A 106 -26.36 -4.30 -3.62
N ARG A 107 -26.44 -5.51 -4.16
CA ARG A 107 -26.52 -5.76 -5.61
C ARG A 107 -27.98 -5.79 -6.03
N THR A 108 -28.65 -4.64 -5.95
CA THR A 108 -30.06 -4.57 -6.32
C THR A 108 -30.23 -4.75 -7.84
N PRO A 109 -31.37 -5.28 -8.31
CA PRO A 109 -31.64 -5.41 -9.74
C PRO A 109 -31.50 -4.09 -10.51
N GLU A 110 -31.87 -2.96 -9.90
CA GLU A 110 -31.79 -1.62 -10.50
C GLU A 110 -30.33 -1.22 -10.72
N LEU A 111 -29.47 -1.44 -9.73
CA LEU A 111 -28.03 -1.15 -9.83
C LEU A 111 -27.40 -1.98 -10.95
N ILE A 112 -27.73 -3.27 -11.01
CA ILE A 112 -27.21 -4.17 -12.04
C ILE A 112 -27.66 -3.71 -13.43
N ALA A 113 -28.94 -3.36 -13.59
CA ALA A 113 -29.50 -2.84 -14.84
C ALA A 113 -28.84 -1.51 -15.27
N GLN A 114 -28.55 -0.60 -14.33
CA GLN A 114 -27.82 0.62 -14.62
C GLN A 114 -26.39 0.34 -15.11
N ILE A 115 -25.66 -0.54 -14.42
CA ILE A 115 -24.31 -0.95 -14.80
C ILE A 115 -24.32 -1.57 -16.21
N GLU A 116 -25.27 -2.46 -16.50
CA GLU A 116 -25.40 -3.09 -17.81
C GLU A 116 -25.72 -2.06 -18.90
N LYS A 117 -26.65 -1.13 -18.64
CA LYS A 117 -26.99 -0.04 -19.56
C LYS A 117 -25.77 0.81 -19.91
N TYR A 118 -25.02 1.27 -18.91
CA TYR A 118 -23.82 2.07 -19.15
C TYR A 118 -22.72 1.26 -19.84
N HIS A 119 -22.60 -0.03 -19.53
CA HIS A 119 -21.66 -0.89 -20.24
C HIS A 119 -22.01 -1.03 -21.72
N LYS A 120 -23.29 -1.26 -22.06
CA LYS A 120 -23.77 -1.32 -23.45
C LYS A 120 -23.57 -0.01 -24.21
N GLN A 121 -23.55 1.12 -23.50
CA GLN A 121 -23.19 2.43 -24.07
C GLN A 121 -21.68 2.61 -24.29
N GLY A 122 -20.85 1.62 -23.97
CA GLY A 122 -19.40 1.63 -24.19
C GLY A 122 -18.60 2.32 -23.09
N LEU A 123 -19.22 2.68 -21.96
CA LEU A 123 -18.51 3.32 -20.85
C LEU A 123 -17.54 2.35 -20.17
N LYS A 124 -16.38 2.88 -19.79
CA LYS A 124 -15.39 2.17 -18.98
C LYS A 124 -15.84 2.12 -17.52
N GLN A 125 -15.39 1.11 -16.79
CA GLN A 125 -15.74 0.88 -15.37
C GLN A 125 -15.55 2.11 -14.48
N LYS A 126 -14.54 2.95 -14.76
CA LYS A 126 -14.32 4.20 -14.03
C LYS A 126 -15.45 5.21 -14.26
N GLU A 127 -15.86 5.38 -15.51
CA GLU A 127 -16.94 6.30 -15.90
C GLU A 127 -18.29 5.78 -15.40
N ILE A 128 -18.50 4.46 -15.41
CA ILE A 128 -19.68 3.84 -14.80
C ILE A 128 -19.72 4.16 -13.31
N ALA A 129 -18.62 3.95 -12.58
CA ALA A 129 -18.54 4.23 -11.14
C ALA A 129 -18.82 5.70 -10.79
N GLU A 130 -18.44 6.64 -11.65
CA GLU A 130 -18.70 8.08 -11.48
C GLU A 130 -20.15 8.47 -11.78
N LYS A 131 -20.85 7.70 -12.63
CA LYS A 131 -22.26 7.97 -13.02
C LYS A 131 -23.30 7.28 -12.14
N LEU A 132 -22.90 6.32 -11.31
CA LEU A 132 -23.82 5.63 -10.41
C LEU A 132 -24.15 6.51 -9.21
N ASP A 133 -25.42 6.49 -8.79
CA ASP A 133 -25.85 7.17 -7.56
C ASP A 133 -25.18 6.56 -6.31
N VAL A 134 -24.83 5.28 -6.38
CA VAL A 134 -24.13 4.56 -5.32
C VAL A 134 -22.61 4.73 -5.50
N LYS A 135 -21.99 5.45 -4.56
CA LYS A 135 -20.53 5.64 -4.55
C LYS A 135 -19.80 4.30 -4.39
N MET A 136 -19.08 3.91 -5.43
CA MET A 136 -18.22 2.71 -5.43
C MET A 136 -17.00 2.91 -6.33
N CYS A 137 -15.98 2.05 -6.19
CA CYS A 137 -14.80 2.12 -7.05
C CYS A 137 -14.99 1.30 -8.34
N ALA A 138 -14.21 1.63 -9.37
CA ALA A 138 -14.21 0.92 -10.65
C ALA A 138 -13.97 -0.60 -10.51
N ALA A 139 -13.17 -1.00 -9.52
CA ALA A 139 -12.93 -2.41 -9.22
C ALA A 139 -14.20 -3.12 -8.73
N THR A 140 -15.01 -2.46 -7.89
CA THR A 140 -16.30 -3.00 -7.45
C THR A 140 -17.26 -3.15 -8.63
N VAL A 141 -17.36 -2.13 -9.50
CA VAL A 141 -18.16 -2.24 -10.73
C VAL A 141 -17.70 -3.43 -11.57
N GLY A 142 -16.38 -3.58 -11.78
CA GLY A 142 -15.82 -4.71 -12.52
C GLY A 142 -16.05 -6.07 -11.87
N ASN A 143 -16.17 -6.14 -10.54
CA ASN A 143 -16.56 -7.36 -9.83
C ASN A 143 -18.03 -7.70 -10.09
N ILE A 144 -18.94 -6.73 -9.93
CA ILE A 144 -20.38 -6.88 -10.22
C ILE A 144 -20.57 -7.33 -11.67
N MET A 145 -19.90 -6.67 -12.63
CA MET A 145 -20.02 -7.04 -14.03
C MET A 145 -19.60 -8.49 -14.32
N ARG A 146 -18.59 -9.02 -13.63
CA ARG A 146 -18.16 -10.41 -13.78
C ARG A 146 -19.09 -11.39 -13.09
N GLU A 147 -19.59 -11.03 -11.91
CA GLU A 147 -20.52 -11.83 -11.12
C GLU A 147 -21.84 -12.06 -11.85
N PHE A 148 -22.35 -11.02 -12.51
CA PHE A 148 -23.61 -11.06 -13.26
C PHE A 148 -23.43 -11.29 -14.76
N GLY A 149 -22.24 -11.68 -15.22
CA GLY A 149 -21.99 -12.02 -16.62
C GLY A 149 -22.07 -10.85 -17.63
N ILE A 150 -22.18 -9.61 -17.16
CA ILE A 150 -22.19 -8.38 -18.00
C ILE A 150 -20.87 -8.25 -18.78
N LYS A 151 -19.75 -8.67 -18.18
CA LYS A 151 -18.44 -8.73 -18.83
C LYS A 151 -17.93 -10.15 -18.81
N GLU A 152 -17.70 -10.71 -19.99
CA GLU A 152 -17.05 -12.01 -20.10
C GLU A 152 -15.67 -11.98 -19.43
N LYS A 153 -15.34 -13.07 -18.73
CA LYS A 153 -13.95 -13.30 -18.33
C LYS A 153 -13.15 -13.39 -19.61
N GLN A 154 -12.36 -12.36 -19.90
CA GLN A 154 -11.47 -12.35 -21.04
C GLN A 154 -10.44 -13.46 -20.83
N ALA A 155 -10.72 -14.64 -21.41
CA ALA A 155 -9.76 -15.70 -21.50
C ALA A 155 -8.69 -15.20 -22.47
N TYR A 156 -7.47 -15.01 -21.99
CA TYR A 156 -6.32 -14.83 -22.87
C TYR A 156 -6.08 -16.17 -23.58
N ARG A 157 -6.92 -16.50 -24.56
CA ARG A 157 -6.63 -17.55 -25.54
C ARG A 157 -5.67 -16.94 -26.54
N ILE A 158 -4.39 -16.96 -26.19
CA ILE A 158 -3.35 -16.84 -27.21
C ILE A 158 -3.35 -18.18 -27.93
N GLU A 159 -3.52 -18.14 -29.25
CA GLU A 159 -3.42 -19.33 -30.08
C GLU A 159 -2.02 -19.93 -29.90
N ARG A 160 -1.97 -21.18 -29.50
CA ARG A 160 -0.74 -21.94 -29.28
C ARG A 160 -0.25 -22.45 -30.61
N THR A 161 0.29 -21.55 -31.42
CA THR A 161 0.85 -21.94 -32.70
C THR A 161 2.09 -22.82 -32.47
N PRO A 162 2.34 -23.83 -33.32
CA PRO A 162 3.56 -24.62 -33.26
C PRO A 162 4.83 -23.77 -33.29
N GLU A 163 4.81 -22.62 -33.98
CA GLU A 163 5.91 -21.66 -34.01
C GLU A 163 6.19 -21.03 -32.65
N LEU A 164 5.14 -20.67 -31.90
CA LEU A 164 5.27 -20.10 -30.57
C LEU A 164 5.87 -21.13 -29.60
N ILE A 165 5.35 -22.37 -29.65
CA ILE A 165 5.86 -23.49 -28.83
C ILE A 165 7.34 -23.75 -29.17
N GLY A 166 7.68 -23.76 -30.46
CA GLY A 166 9.06 -23.93 -30.93
C GLY A 166 10.01 -22.83 -30.44
N LYS A 167 9.57 -21.56 -30.45
CA LYS A 167 10.36 -20.44 -29.89
C LYS A 167 10.54 -20.55 -28.38
N ILE A 168 9.51 -20.97 -27.65
CA ILE A 168 9.62 -21.16 -26.19
C ILE A 168 10.60 -22.29 -25.88
N LYS A 169 10.51 -23.40 -26.62
CA LYS A 169 11.43 -24.54 -26.47
C LYS A 169 12.88 -24.14 -26.75
N SER A 170 13.15 -23.43 -27.86
CA SER A 170 14.52 -23.00 -28.17
C SER A 170 15.10 -22.06 -27.11
N TYR A 171 14.30 -21.16 -26.54
CA TYR A 171 14.77 -20.33 -25.44
C TYR A 171 15.02 -21.10 -24.14
N LEU A 172 14.22 -22.14 -23.86
CA LEU A 172 14.47 -23.04 -22.73
C LEU A 172 15.76 -23.84 -22.92
N ASP A 173 16.01 -24.36 -24.13
CA ASP A 173 17.23 -25.07 -24.47
C ASP A 173 18.48 -24.17 -24.36
N LEU A 174 18.32 -22.86 -24.61
CA LEU A 174 19.35 -21.83 -24.36
C LEU A 174 19.50 -21.45 -22.87
N GLY A 175 18.80 -22.13 -21.96
CA GLY A 175 18.87 -21.88 -20.51
C GLY A 175 18.15 -20.62 -20.04
N MET A 176 17.29 -20.01 -20.87
CA MET A 176 16.57 -18.81 -20.47
C MET A 176 15.50 -19.11 -19.42
N THR A 177 15.35 -18.19 -18.46
CA THR A 177 14.28 -18.24 -17.48
C THR A 177 12.93 -17.86 -18.10
N THR A 178 11.83 -18.34 -17.52
CA THR A 178 10.46 -18.00 -17.94
C THR A 178 10.23 -16.48 -18.02
N ARG A 179 10.88 -15.70 -17.13
CA ARG A 179 10.83 -14.23 -17.13
C ARG A 179 11.53 -13.63 -18.36
N GLN A 180 12.70 -14.14 -18.73
CA GLN A 180 13.42 -13.70 -19.92
C GLN A 180 12.66 -14.05 -21.20
N ILE A 181 12.11 -15.26 -21.27
CA ILE A 181 11.28 -15.72 -22.39
C ILE A 181 10.05 -14.82 -22.55
N ALA A 182 9.34 -14.53 -21.45
CA ALA A 182 8.19 -13.63 -21.45
C ALA A 182 8.55 -12.22 -21.97
N LYS A 183 9.70 -11.68 -21.54
CA LYS A 183 10.20 -10.40 -22.02
C LYS A 183 10.50 -10.42 -23.52
N ASN A 184 11.16 -11.47 -24.02
CA ASN A 184 11.52 -11.61 -25.44
C ASN A 184 10.30 -11.80 -26.34
N LEU A 185 9.29 -12.55 -25.87
CA LEU A 185 8.06 -12.81 -26.61
C LEU A 185 6.98 -11.74 -26.40
N LYS A 186 7.27 -10.70 -25.61
CA LYS A 186 6.31 -9.65 -25.21
C LYS A 186 5.01 -10.22 -24.60
N PHE A 187 5.14 -11.30 -23.84
CA PHE A 187 4.03 -11.94 -23.12
C PHE A 187 4.15 -11.75 -21.61
N SER A 188 3.06 -12.04 -20.90
CA SER A 188 3.10 -12.14 -19.44
C SER A 188 3.85 -13.41 -19.02
N GLN A 189 4.58 -13.33 -17.90
CA GLN A 189 5.28 -14.50 -17.35
C GLN A 189 4.31 -15.65 -17.04
N GLY A 190 3.11 -15.32 -16.54
CA GLY A 190 2.07 -16.31 -16.24
C GLY A 190 1.64 -17.10 -17.48
N LEU A 191 1.48 -16.43 -18.62
CA LEU A 191 1.13 -17.10 -19.87
C LEU A 191 2.22 -18.07 -20.33
N VAL A 192 3.49 -17.63 -20.34
CA VAL A 192 4.61 -18.48 -20.74
C VAL A 192 4.70 -19.70 -19.82
N SER A 193 4.50 -19.51 -18.50
CA SER A 193 4.47 -20.62 -17.54
C SER A 193 3.34 -21.61 -17.80
N ILE A 194 2.16 -21.14 -18.20
CA ILE A 194 1.03 -21.99 -18.58
C ILE A 194 1.39 -22.82 -19.82
N ILE A 195 1.95 -22.20 -20.86
CA ILE A 195 2.34 -22.89 -22.10
C ILE A 195 3.41 -23.96 -21.81
N ILE A 196 4.46 -23.62 -21.05
CA ILE A 196 5.53 -24.57 -20.70
C ILE A 196 4.97 -25.80 -19.99
N ARG A 197 4.07 -25.60 -19.02
CA ARG A 197 3.46 -26.67 -18.23
C ARG A 197 2.54 -27.55 -19.06
N GLU A 198 1.72 -26.94 -19.91
CA GLU A 198 0.69 -27.67 -20.67
C GLU A 198 1.24 -28.37 -21.90
N GLU A 199 2.33 -27.87 -22.49
CA GLU A 199 3.03 -28.50 -23.62
C GLU A 199 4.18 -29.43 -23.18
N GLY A 200 4.36 -29.65 -21.87
CA GLY A 200 5.37 -30.58 -21.33
C GLY A 200 6.81 -30.22 -21.69
N LEU A 201 7.12 -28.93 -21.80
CA LEU A 201 8.46 -28.45 -22.20
C LEU A 201 9.47 -28.45 -21.04
N ARG A 202 9.04 -28.81 -19.82
CA ARG A 202 9.86 -28.88 -18.63
C ARG A 202 9.28 -29.80 -17.57
#